data_AF-A0A8T7FLG0-F1
#
_entry.id   AF-A0A8T7FLG0-F1
#
_cell.length_a   1.000
_cell.length_b   1.000
_cell.length_c   1.000
_cell.angle_alpha   90.00
_cell.angle_beta   90.00
_cell.angle_gamma   90.00
#
_symmetry.space_group_name_H-M   'P 1'
#
loop_
_entity.id
_entity.type
_entity.pdbx_description
1 polymer ?
#
loop_
_entity_poly.entity_id
_entity_poly.type
_entity_poly.pdbx_seq_one_letter_code
_entity_poly.pdbx_strand_id
1 'polypeptide(L)'
;MTTGNLSFAAIGRMAIASGIISILAIALLILFFTVGQPFGTLNDIFNGIAGIAILILAWMLYAEHHAKSPLLSQIALMIAIVGAIVVVIGSILVIFQITGWVLAGSYTGAGNALIGLWLAAFCYSMQRSDTLPHNLIVFGLVVGACMAFGLILIPGILARIDNMESPPWYLYIGYVGFLGTSILYPIWAIWLGRVLMSR
;
A
#
# COMPACT_ATOMS: atom_id res chain seq x y z
N MET A 1 -0.92 -7.31 -25.52
CA MET A 1 -1.33 -6.12 -24.74
C MET A 1 -0.23 -5.08 -24.93
N THR A 2 -0.54 -3.98 -25.60
CA THR A 2 0.43 -2.94 -26.00
C THR A 2 1.03 -2.27 -24.75
N THR A 3 2.26 -2.64 -24.39
CA THR A 3 3.05 -1.89 -23.41
C THR A 3 3.44 -0.56 -24.05
N GLY A 4 2.59 0.45 -23.90
CA GLY A 4 3.00 1.81 -24.17
C GLY A 4 4.21 2.12 -23.29
N ASN A 5 5.33 2.54 -23.90
CA ASN A 5 6.51 2.97 -23.18
C ASN A 5 6.15 4.22 -22.36
N LEU A 6 5.67 4.02 -21.13
CA LEU A 6 5.47 5.10 -20.18
C LEU A 6 6.82 5.74 -19.89
N SER A 7 6.90 7.06 -19.96
CA SER A 7 8.15 7.75 -19.66
C SER A 7 8.49 7.60 -18.17
N PHE A 8 9.78 7.54 -17.85
CA PHE A 8 10.23 7.53 -16.46
C PHE A 8 9.69 8.73 -15.67
N ALA A 9 9.52 9.88 -16.32
CA ALA A 9 8.89 11.05 -15.73
C ALA A 9 7.42 10.80 -15.32
N ALA A 10 6.63 10.09 -16.13
CA ALA A 10 5.25 9.76 -15.79
C ALA A 10 5.19 8.79 -14.60
N ILE A 11 6.01 7.73 -14.62
CA ILE A 11 6.11 6.76 -13.51
C ILE A 11 6.55 7.48 -12.23
N GLY A 12 7.55 8.36 -12.33
CA GLY A 12 8.07 9.09 -11.18
C GLY A 12 7.08 10.06 -10.56
N ARG A 13 6.29 10.77 -11.38
CA ARG A 13 5.18 11.62 -10.89
C ARG A 13 4.10 10.80 -10.19
N MET A 14 3.75 9.64 -10.74
CA MET A 14 2.78 8.74 -10.10
C MET A 14 3.30 8.20 -8.77
N ALA A 15 4.58 7.85 -8.69
CA ALA A 15 5.21 7.42 -7.45
C ALA A 15 5.13 8.50 -6.36
N ILE A 16 5.51 9.75 -6.69
CA ILE A 16 5.40 10.89 -5.78
C ILE A 16 3.93 11.13 -5.37
N ALA A 17 3.01 11.13 -6.33
CA ALA A 17 1.58 11.34 -6.04
C ALA A 17 1.03 10.27 -5.09
N SER A 18 1.37 8.99 -5.29
CA SER A 18 0.95 7.91 -4.39
C SER A 18 1.50 8.10 -2.96
N GLY A 19 2.74 8.58 -2.83
CA GLY A 19 3.31 8.93 -1.53
C GLY A 19 2.62 10.11 -0.86
N ILE A 20 2.32 11.17 -1.60
CA ILE A 20 1.59 12.35 -1.10
C ILE A 20 0.18 11.97 -0.63
N ILE A 21 -0.56 11.19 -1.41
CA ILE A 21 -1.92 10.73 -1.06
C ILE A 21 -1.88 9.95 0.27
N SER A 22 -0.89 9.08 0.44
CA SER A 22 -0.70 8.29 1.66
C SER A 22 -0.36 9.17 2.87
N ILE A 23 0.47 10.21 2.70
CA ILE A 23 0.76 11.21 3.74
C ILE A 23 -0.51 11.96 4.13
N LEU A 24 -1.31 12.39 3.15
CA LEU A 24 -2.56 13.09 3.39
C LEU A 24 -3.56 12.23 4.15
N ALA A 25 -3.65 10.93 3.85
CA ALA A 25 -4.46 10.00 4.63
C ALA A 25 -4.09 10.07 6.12
N ILE A 26 -2.82 9.97 6.48
CA ILE A 26 -2.38 10.00 7.90
C ILE A 26 -2.63 11.35 8.54
N ALA A 27 -2.37 12.45 7.81
CA ALA A 27 -2.66 13.78 8.31
C ALA A 27 -4.14 13.92 8.68
N LEU A 28 -5.05 13.38 7.85
CA LEU A 28 -6.49 13.34 8.12
C LEU A 28 -6.82 12.43 9.31
N LEU A 29 -6.11 11.32 9.49
CA LEU A 29 -6.30 10.45 10.67
C LEU A 29 -5.90 11.17 11.96
N ILE A 30 -4.78 11.90 11.95
CA ILE A 30 -4.36 12.72 13.09
C ILE A 30 -5.39 13.81 13.39
N LEU A 31 -5.91 14.47 12.34
CA LEU A 31 -6.98 15.47 12.49
C LEU A 31 -8.27 14.84 13.03
N PHE A 32 -8.59 13.61 12.66
CA PHE A 32 -9.73 12.89 13.21
C PHE A 32 -9.60 12.66 14.72
N PHE A 33 -8.44 12.19 15.19
CA PHE A 33 -8.22 11.96 16.62
C PHE A 33 -8.08 13.25 17.45
N THR A 34 -7.84 14.40 16.81
CA THR A 34 -7.66 15.69 17.49
C THR A 34 -8.89 16.60 17.42
N VAL A 35 -9.62 16.58 16.30
CA VAL A 35 -10.76 17.47 16.00
C VAL A 35 -12.08 16.71 15.84
N GLY A 36 -12.03 15.44 15.40
CA GLY A 36 -13.22 14.62 15.14
C GLY A 36 -13.66 14.59 13.68
N GLN A 37 -14.95 14.40 13.43
CA GLN A 37 -15.51 14.40 12.07
C GLN A 37 -15.48 15.81 11.46
N PRO A 38 -15.35 15.97 10.12
CA PRO A 38 -15.43 14.94 9.06
C PRO A 38 -14.10 14.27 8.69
N PHE A 39 -13.02 14.49 9.46
CA PHE A 39 -11.68 14.05 9.09
C PHE A 39 -11.52 12.53 9.04
N GLY A 40 -12.32 11.77 9.80
CA GLY A 40 -12.35 10.32 9.74
C GLY A 40 -12.81 9.83 8.36
N THR A 41 -13.98 10.31 7.91
CA THR A 41 -14.49 9.97 6.57
C THR A 41 -13.52 10.38 5.46
N LEU A 42 -12.89 11.55 5.58
CA LEU A 42 -11.86 11.97 4.61
C LEU A 42 -10.63 11.07 4.64
N ASN A 43 -10.17 10.62 5.81
CA ASN A 43 -9.09 9.65 5.93
C ASN A 43 -9.42 8.35 5.18
N ASP A 44 -10.61 7.81 5.36
CA ASP A 44 -11.05 6.57 4.70
C ASP A 44 -11.10 6.73 3.17
N ILE A 45 -11.59 7.87 2.67
CA ILE A 45 -11.55 8.19 1.24
C ILE A 45 -10.10 8.19 0.73
N PHE A 46 -9.19 8.86 1.44
CA PHE A 46 -7.78 8.92 1.03
C PHE A 46 -7.06 7.58 1.14
N ASN A 47 -7.42 6.71 2.08
CA ASN A 47 -6.92 5.33 2.14
C ASN A 47 -7.34 4.54 0.89
N GLY A 48 -8.61 4.62 0.49
CA GLY A 48 -9.10 3.99 -0.74
C GLY A 48 -8.38 4.50 -1.99
N ILE A 49 -8.22 5.83 -2.11
CA ILE A 49 -7.48 6.47 -3.20
C ILE A 49 -6.01 6.05 -3.18
N ALA A 50 -5.38 5.94 -2.00
CA ALA A 50 -4.00 5.46 -1.87
C ALA A 50 -3.87 4.04 -2.45
N GLY A 51 -4.74 3.10 -2.07
CA GLY A 51 -4.73 1.73 -2.61
C GLY A 51 -4.80 1.71 -4.14
N ILE A 52 -5.67 2.52 -4.73
CA ILE A 52 -5.80 2.67 -6.19
C ILE A 52 -4.53 3.29 -6.80
N ALA A 53 -3.99 4.35 -6.21
CA ALA A 53 -2.79 5.02 -6.70
C ALA A 53 -1.57 4.08 -6.68
N ILE A 54 -1.44 3.23 -5.66
CA ILE A 54 -0.37 2.24 -5.57
C ILE A 54 -0.56 1.14 -6.63
N LEU A 55 -1.79 0.70 -6.88
CA LEU A 55 -2.08 -0.23 -7.97
C LEU A 55 -1.72 0.35 -9.34
N ILE A 56 -2.03 1.63 -9.60
CA ILE A 56 -1.64 2.30 -10.84
C ILE A 56 -0.11 2.28 -10.96
N LEU A 57 0.60 2.65 -9.90
CA LEU A 57 2.07 2.59 -9.88
C LEU A 57 2.59 1.17 -10.14
N ALA A 58 1.98 0.16 -9.53
CA ALA A 58 2.31 -1.26 -9.73
C ALA A 58 2.15 -1.70 -11.18
N TRP A 59 1.08 -1.27 -11.83
CA TRP A 59 0.83 -1.52 -13.24
C TRP A 59 1.83 -0.78 -14.13
N MET A 60 2.17 0.48 -13.82
CA MET A 60 3.16 1.25 -14.59
C MET A 60 4.56 0.62 -14.52
N LEU A 61 4.93 0.04 -13.37
CA LEU A 61 6.20 -0.68 -13.17
C LEU A 61 6.17 -2.13 -13.71
N TYR A 62 5.02 -2.63 -14.15
CA TYR A 62 4.85 -4.03 -14.55
C TYR A 62 5.78 -4.41 -15.71
N ALA A 63 5.92 -3.56 -16.73
CA ALA A 63 6.74 -3.88 -17.90
C ALA A 63 8.21 -4.11 -17.52
N GLU A 64 8.76 -3.24 -16.65
CA GLU A 64 10.13 -3.36 -16.16
C GLU A 64 10.31 -4.59 -15.26
N HIS A 65 9.34 -4.85 -14.37
CA HIS A 65 9.33 -6.06 -13.54
C HIS A 65 9.27 -7.33 -14.41
N HIS A 66 8.38 -7.36 -15.41
CA HIS A 66 8.17 -8.50 -16.30
C HIS A 66 9.41 -8.81 -17.13
N ALA A 67 10.13 -7.79 -17.59
CA ALA A 67 11.39 -7.96 -18.32
C ALA A 67 12.46 -8.70 -17.50
N LYS A 68 12.41 -8.62 -16.17
CA LYS A 68 13.37 -9.29 -15.26
C LYS A 68 12.87 -10.63 -14.74
N SER A 69 11.58 -10.72 -14.41
CA SER A 69 10.97 -11.94 -13.90
C SER A 69 9.52 -12.06 -14.38
N PRO A 70 9.27 -12.75 -15.52
CA PRO A 70 7.97 -12.78 -16.16
C PRO A 70 6.84 -13.35 -15.28
N LEU A 71 7.10 -14.47 -14.59
CA LEU A 71 6.10 -15.13 -13.75
C LEU A 71 5.86 -14.36 -12.44
N LEU A 72 6.94 -13.90 -11.79
CA LEU A 72 6.83 -13.15 -10.53
C LEU A 72 6.10 -11.83 -10.74
N SER A 73 6.32 -11.14 -11.87
CA SER A 73 5.65 -9.88 -12.15
C SER A 73 4.13 -10.04 -12.31
N GLN A 74 3.69 -11.12 -12.94
CA GLN A 74 2.27 -11.44 -13.11
C GLN A 74 1.62 -11.73 -11.76
N ILE A 75 2.25 -12.59 -10.96
CA ILE A 75 1.76 -12.93 -9.62
C ILE A 75 1.73 -11.68 -8.74
N ALA A 76 2.80 -10.89 -8.73
CA ALA A 76 2.89 -9.66 -7.93
C ALA A 76 1.84 -8.63 -8.34
N LEU A 77 1.57 -8.47 -9.65
CA LEU A 77 0.52 -7.56 -10.11
C LEU A 77 -0.87 -8.05 -9.67
N MET A 78 -1.16 -9.35 -9.78
CA MET A 78 -2.42 -9.91 -9.30
C MET A 78 -2.59 -9.72 -7.79
N ILE A 79 -1.52 -9.91 -7.02
CA ILE A 79 -1.51 -9.64 -5.58
C ILE A 79 -1.79 -8.15 -5.30
N ALA A 80 -1.18 -7.22 -6.05
CA ALA A 80 -1.44 -5.79 -5.91
C ALA A 80 -2.90 -5.42 -6.24
N ILE A 81 -3.48 -6.03 -7.28
CA ILE A 81 -4.90 -5.84 -7.66
C ILE A 81 -5.81 -6.28 -6.52
N VAL A 82 -5.62 -7.50 -6.01
CA VAL A 82 -6.42 -8.02 -4.88
C VAL A 82 -6.22 -7.13 -3.66
N GLY A 83 -4.98 -6.72 -3.36
CA GLY A 83 -4.67 -5.81 -2.26
C GLY A 83 -5.43 -4.49 -2.35
N ALA A 84 -5.39 -3.83 -3.50
CA ALA A 84 -6.10 -2.57 -3.72
C ALA A 84 -7.63 -2.72 -3.60
N ILE A 85 -8.20 -3.81 -4.12
CA ILE A 85 -9.63 -4.12 -3.96
C ILE A 85 -9.98 -4.24 -2.47
N VAL A 86 -9.17 -4.98 -1.70
CA VAL A 86 -9.39 -5.19 -0.26
C VAL A 86 -9.27 -3.89 0.53
N VAL A 87 -8.32 -3.00 0.17
CA VAL A 87 -8.22 -1.63 0.74
C VAL A 87 -9.48 -0.81 0.48
N VAL A 88 -9.98 -0.83 -0.76
CA VAL A 88 -11.20 -0.11 -1.13
C VAL A 88 -12.41 -0.67 -0.38
N ILE A 89 -12.52 -1.99 -0.24
CA ILE A 89 -13.57 -2.61 0.58
C ILE A 89 -13.50 -2.10 2.02
N GLY A 90 -12.32 -2.13 2.65
CA GLY A 90 -12.14 -1.60 4.01
C GLY A 90 -12.60 -0.14 4.13
N SER A 91 -12.25 0.69 3.15
CA SER A 91 -12.65 2.11 3.11
C SER A 91 -14.18 2.27 2.96
N ILE A 92 -14.81 1.50 2.07
CA ILE A 92 -16.27 1.50 1.86
C ILE A 92 -17.00 1.11 3.15
N LEU A 93 -16.52 0.10 3.87
CA LEU A 93 -17.16 -0.36 5.10
C LEU A 93 -17.28 0.74 6.17
N VAL A 94 -16.24 1.57 6.35
CA VAL A 94 -16.28 2.71 7.28
C VAL A 94 -17.13 3.85 6.74
N ILE A 95 -16.94 4.23 5.46
CA ILE A 95 -17.63 5.38 4.86
C ILE A 95 -19.16 5.20 4.95
N PHE A 96 -19.66 4.00 4.68
CA PHE A 96 -21.08 3.68 4.74
C PHE A 96 -21.55 3.19 6.12
N GLN A 97 -20.68 3.22 7.14
CA GLN A 97 -20.99 2.81 8.52
C GLN A 97 -21.57 1.38 8.59
N ILE A 98 -21.09 0.48 7.71
CA ILE A 98 -21.53 -0.93 7.67
C ILE A 98 -20.91 -1.71 8.82
N THR A 99 -19.65 -1.38 9.16
CA THR A 99 -18.91 -1.96 10.28
C THR A 99 -18.24 -0.86 11.09
N GLY A 100 -17.80 -1.20 12.29
CA GLY A 100 -16.84 -0.43 13.05
C GLY A 100 -15.47 -0.35 12.38
N TRP A 101 -14.62 0.48 12.98
CA TRP A 101 -13.30 0.79 12.44
C TRP A 101 -12.31 -0.37 12.58
N VAL A 102 -12.53 -1.30 13.51
CA VAL A 102 -11.61 -2.42 13.77
C VAL A 102 -11.66 -3.40 12.61
N LEU A 103 -12.86 -3.85 12.24
CA LEU A 103 -13.02 -4.79 11.14
C LEU A 103 -12.63 -4.13 9.82
N ALA A 104 -13.12 -2.92 9.57
CA ALA A 104 -12.80 -2.20 8.34
C ALA A 104 -11.30 -1.85 8.22
N GLY A 105 -10.68 -1.42 9.31
CA GLY A 105 -9.24 -1.21 9.41
C GLY A 105 -8.45 -2.50 9.22
N SER A 106 -9.00 -3.65 9.61
CA SER A 106 -8.42 -4.97 9.35
C SER A 106 -8.42 -5.30 7.85
N TYR A 107 -9.52 -5.03 7.13
CA TYR A 107 -9.56 -5.12 5.67
C TYR A 107 -8.51 -4.22 5.04
N THR A 108 -8.49 -2.93 5.40
CA THR A 108 -7.50 -1.98 4.86
C THR A 108 -6.06 -2.42 5.14
N GLY A 109 -5.76 -2.89 6.35
CA GLY A 109 -4.44 -3.41 6.71
C GLY A 109 -4.05 -4.67 5.95
N ALA A 110 -4.95 -5.64 5.79
CA ALA A 110 -4.70 -6.85 5.01
C ALA A 110 -4.50 -6.55 3.51
N GLY A 111 -5.29 -5.65 2.93
CA GLY A 111 -5.12 -5.21 1.55
C GLY A 111 -3.78 -4.51 1.33
N ASN A 112 -3.40 -3.62 2.25
CA ASN A 112 -2.07 -3.00 2.26
C ASN A 112 -0.94 -4.03 2.39
N ALA A 113 -1.13 -5.10 3.15
CA ALA A 113 -0.14 -6.16 3.27
C ALA A 113 0.11 -6.88 1.94
N LEU A 114 -0.94 -7.14 1.16
CA LEU A 114 -0.82 -7.68 -0.19
C LEU A 114 -0.07 -6.71 -1.12
N ILE A 115 -0.37 -5.41 -1.05
CA ILE A 115 0.41 -4.38 -1.75
C ILE A 115 1.88 -4.41 -1.30
N GLY A 116 2.16 -4.61 -0.02
CA GLY A 116 3.50 -4.80 0.52
C GLY A 116 4.23 -6.00 -0.09
N LEU A 117 3.55 -7.12 -0.29
CA LEU A 117 4.10 -8.28 -0.98
C LEU A 117 4.45 -7.98 -2.45
N TRP A 118 3.61 -7.21 -3.14
CA TRP A 118 3.95 -6.73 -4.49
C TRP A 118 5.23 -5.90 -4.47
N LEU A 119 5.33 -4.94 -3.55
CA LEU A 119 6.49 -4.07 -3.43
C LEU A 119 7.77 -4.88 -3.15
N ALA A 120 7.69 -5.85 -2.24
CA ALA A 120 8.80 -6.74 -1.94
C ALA A 120 9.21 -7.58 -3.16
N ALA A 121 8.25 -8.16 -3.89
CA ALA A 121 8.52 -8.93 -5.09
C ALA A 121 9.17 -8.07 -6.20
N PHE A 122 8.65 -6.86 -6.41
CA PHE A 122 9.23 -5.89 -7.35
C PHE A 122 10.68 -5.58 -6.98
N CYS A 123 10.94 -5.14 -5.75
CA CYS A 123 12.29 -4.79 -5.30
C CYS A 123 13.23 -6.00 -5.34
N TYR A 124 12.77 -7.19 -4.98
CA TYR A 124 13.56 -8.42 -5.07
C TYR A 124 14.00 -8.70 -6.51
N SER A 125 13.08 -8.56 -7.48
CA SER A 125 13.39 -8.74 -8.90
C SER A 125 14.42 -7.72 -9.43
N MET A 126 14.42 -6.51 -8.85
CA MET A 126 15.30 -5.42 -9.25
C MET A 126 16.72 -5.54 -8.67
N GLN A 127 16.97 -6.41 -7.68
CA GLN A 127 18.31 -6.61 -7.10
C GLN A 127 19.38 -6.99 -8.14
N ARG A 128 18.97 -7.61 -9.26
CA ARG A 128 19.86 -8.03 -10.36
C ARG A 128 19.94 -6.99 -11.49
N SER A 129 19.44 -5.78 -11.26
CA SER A 129 19.33 -4.73 -12.27
C SER A 129 20.12 -3.50 -11.86
N ASP A 130 20.83 -2.89 -12.80
CA ASP A 130 21.47 -1.58 -12.62
C ASP A 130 20.46 -0.42 -12.82
N THR A 131 19.17 -0.74 -12.97
CA THR A 131 18.12 0.25 -13.24
C THR A 131 17.65 1.01 -12.00
N LEU A 132 17.94 0.57 -10.77
CA LEU A 132 17.58 1.33 -9.57
C LEU A 132 18.75 1.32 -8.56
N PRO A 133 18.96 2.39 -7.78
CA PRO A 133 19.97 2.40 -6.73
C PRO A 133 19.73 1.27 -5.73
N HIS A 134 20.80 0.57 -5.34
CA HIS A 134 20.72 -0.56 -4.41
C HIS A 134 20.01 -0.21 -3.09
N ASN A 135 20.30 0.97 -2.53
CA ASN A 135 19.70 1.42 -1.27
C ASN A 135 18.17 1.61 -1.39
N LEU A 136 17.67 2.03 -2.56
CA LEU A 136 16.22 2.17 -2.81
C LEU A 136 15.54 0.81 -2.87
N ILE A 137 16.20 -0.17 -3.48
CA ILE A 137 15.73 -1.56 -3.55
C ILE A 137 15.66 -2.19 -2.16
N VAL A 138 16.75 -2.09 -1.38
CA VAL A 138 16.82 -2.63 -0.01
C VAL A 138 15.76 -1.97 0.88
N PHE A 139 15.62 -0.65 0.79
CA PHE A 139 14.59 0.05 1.54
C PHE A 139 13.18 -0.40 1.15
N GLY A 140 12.90 -0.58 -0.15
CA GLY A 140 11.61 -1.09 -0.62
C GLY A 140 11.29 -2.50 -0.14
N LEU A 141 12.29 -3.38 -0.02
CA LEU A 141 12.12 -4.71 0.60
C LEU A 141 11.71 -4.61 2.07
N VAL A 142 12.37 -3.73 2.83
CA VAL A 142 12.03 -3.48 4.24
C VAL A 142 10.61 -2.92 4.35
N VAL A 143 10.25 -1.95 3.53
CA VAL A 143 8.89 -1.38 3.47
C VAL A 143 7.86 -2.48 3.20
N GLY A 144 8.07 -3.28 2.15
CA GLY A 144 7.16 -4.36 1.77
C GLY A 144 7.02 -5.42 2.88
N ALA A 145 8.12 -5.79 3.53
CA ALA A 145 8.11 -6.72 4.66
C ALA A 145 7.36 -6.16 5.88
N CYS A 146 7.55 -4.88 6.20
CA CYS A 146 6.80 -4.21 7.27
C CYS A 146 5.29 -4.19 6.97
N MET A 147 4.90 -3.84 5.74
CA MET A 147 3.49 -3.86 5.31
C MET A 147 2.89 -5.27 5.40
N ALA A 148 3.67 -6.31 5.07
CA ALA A 148 3.21 -7.70 5.07
C ALA A 148 2.73 -8.21 6.45
N PHE A 149 3.10 -7.56 7.56
CA PHE A 149 2.54 -7.86 8.88
C PHE A 149 1.01 -7.72 8.93
N GLY A 150 0.41 -6.89 8.07
CA GLY A 150 -1.05 -6.76 7.99
C GLY A 150 -1.77 -8.06 7.57
N LEU A 151 -1.08 -9.08 7.04
CA LEU A 151 -1.66 -10.41 6.80
C LEU A 151 -2.16 -11.07 8.10
N ILE A 152 -1.58 -10.72 9.24
CA ILE A 152 -1.98 -11.19 10.57
C ILE A 152 -3.41 -10.73 10.93
N LEU A 153 -3.96 -9.74 10.23
CA LEU A 153 -5.33 -9.27 10.43
C LEU A 153 -6.38 -10.19 9.79
N ILE A 154 -5.99 -11.12 8.90
CA ILE A 154 -6.90 -12.02 8.19
C ILE A 154 -7.77 -12.88 9.12
N PRO A 155 -7.24 -13.54 10.16
CA PRO A 155 -8.07 -14.25 11.14
C PRO A 155 -9.14 -13.36 11.79
N GLY A 156 -8.82 -12.10 12.07
CA GLY A 156 -9.78 -11.13 12.61
C GLY A 156 -10.91 -10.80 11.63
N ILE A 157 -10.60 -10.69 10.34
CA ILE A 157 -11.60 -10.52 9.28
C ILE A 157 -12.53 -11.73 9.22
N LEU A 158 -11.98 -12.95 9.20
CA LEU A 158 -12.77 -14.17 9.12
C LEU A 158 -13.67 -14.36 10.34
N ALA A 159 -13.18 -13.98 11.53
CA ALA A 159 -13.95 -14.00 12.77
C ALA A 159 -14.90 -12.78 12.93
N ARG A 160 -14.89 -11.84 11.97
CA ARG A 160 -15.69 -10.59 12.00
C ARG A 160 -15.52 -9.80 13.29
N ILE A 161 -14.28 -9.71 13.78
CA ILE A 161 -13.97 -8.98 15.02
C ILE A 161 -14.04 -7.50 14.74
N ASP A 162 -14.90 -6.80 15.47
CA ASP A 162 -15.20 -5.38 15.23
C ASP A 162 -15.28 -4.54 16.51
N ASN A 163 -14.90 -5.10 17.66
CA ASN A 163 -14.83 -4.38 18.93
C ASN A 163 -13.40 -4.32 19.45
N MET A 164 -13.10 -3.25 20.21
CA MET A 164 -11.79 -3.00 20.83
C MET A 164 -11.78 -3.27 22.33
N GLU A 165 -12.85 -3.84 22.90
CA GLU A 165 -12.92 -4.12 24.34
C GLU A 165 -12.01 -5.28 24.75
N SER A 166 -11.84 -6.28 23.88
CA SER A 166 -10.94 -7.42 24.12
C SER A 166 -10.31 -7.96 22.82
N PRO A 167 -9.61 -7.11 22.05
CA PRO A 167 -9.05 -7.52 20.77
C PRO A 167 -7.97 -8.59 21.00
N PRO A 168 -7.94 -9.67 20.18
CA PRO A 168 -6.86 -10.62 20.22
C PRO A 168 -5.49 -9.95 20.02
N TRP A 169 -4.47 -10.42 20.75
CA TRP A 169 -3.12 -9.85 20.74
C TRP A 169 -2.52 -9.67 19.33
N TYR A 170 -2.87 -10.57 18.40
CA TYR A 170 -2.37 -10.55 17.03
C TYR A 170 -2.86 -9.34 16.22
N LEU A 171 -4.01 -8.75 16.57
CA LEU A 171 -4.50 -7.55 15.90
C LEU A 171 -3.55 -6.36 16.10
N TYR A 172 -2.99 -6.20 17.31
CA TYR A 172 -1.99 -5.16 17.57
C TYR A 172 -0.77 -5.30 16.68
N ILE A 173 -0.26 -6.53 16.50
CA ILE A 173 0.88 -6.79 15.62
C ILE A 173 0.50 -6.54 14.16
N GLY A 174 -0.69 -6.98 13.75
CA GLY A 174 -1.20 -6.70 12.41
C GLY A 174 -1.26 -5.19 12.11
N TYR A 175 -1.71 -4.39 13.08
CA TYR A 175 -1.72 -2.93 12.96
C TYR A 175 -0.33 -2.29 12.95
N VAL A 176 0.74 -2.95 13.42
CA VAL A 176 2.12 -2.46 13.18
C VAL A 176 2.40 -2.38 11.68
N GLY A 177 1.78 -3.24 10.87
CA GLY A 177 1.88 -3.17 9.40
C GLY A 177 1.42 -1.84 8.80
N PHE A 178 0.54 -1.10 9.48
CA PHE A 178 0.16 0.25 9.06
C PHE A 178 1.34 1.21 9.04
N LEU A 179 2.34 1.05 9.93
CA LEU A 179 3.54 1.91 9.88
C LEU A 179 4.30 1.75 8.57
N GLY A 180 4.29 0.54 7.99
CA GLY A 180 4.85 0.27 6.68
C GLY A 180 4.17 1.10 5.59
N THR A 181 2.83 1.07 5.54
CA THR A 181 2.04 1.82 4.55
C THR A 181 2.06 3.32 4.79
N SER A 182 2.00 3.72 6.05
CA SER A 182 1.78 5.11 6.43
C SER A 182 3.09 5.91 6.42
N ILE A 183 4.20 5.32 6.84
CA ILE A 183 5.45 6.08 7.00
C ILE A 183 6.47 5.66 5.96
N LEU A 184 6.75 4.36 5.87
CA LEU A 184 7.86 3.86 5.06
C LEU A 184 7.53 3.93 3.56
N TYR A 185 6.31 3.54 3.16
CA TYR A 185 5.89 3.55 1.77
C TYR A 185 5.95 4.94 1.12
N PRO A 186 5.43 6.04 1.72
CA PRO A 186 5.54 7.36 1.13
C PRO A 186 6.98 7.81 0.91
N ILE A 187 7.87 7.52 1.87
CA ILE A 187 9.29 7.84 1.76
C ILE A 187 9.88 7.08 0.56
N TRP A 188 9.58 5.79 0.45
CA TRP A 188 10.07 4.96 -0.66
C TRP A 188 9.52 5.46 -2.01
N ALA A 189 8.22 5.73 -2.09
CA ALA A 189 7.55 6.15 -3.32
C ALA A 189 8.03 7.51 -3.81
N ILE A 190 8.23 8.48 -2.90
CA ILE A 190 8.80 9.79 -3.23
C ILE A 190 10.26 9.63 -3.69
N TRP A 191 11.05 8.80 -3.02
CA TRP A 191 12.44 8.57 -3.41
C TRP A 191 12.54 7.90 -4.78
N LEU A 192 11.73 6.85 -5.04
CA LEU A 192 11.61 6.24 -6.36
C LEU A 192 11.28 7.30 -7.41
N GLY A 193 10.28 8.14 -7.16
CA GLY A 193 9.88 9.15 -8.12
C GLY A 193 10.97 10.18 -8.42
N ARG A 194 11.74 10.59 -7.41
CA ARG A 194 12.90 11.47 -7.62
C ARG A 194 13.99 10.81 -8.45
N VAL A 195 14.29 9.53 -8.21
CA VAL A 195 15.27 8.77 -9.01
C VAL A 195 14.84 8.67 -10.46
N LEU A 196 13.58 8.31 -10.72
CA LEU A 196 13.07 8.15 -12.08
C LEU A 196 13.00 9.46 -12.87
N MET A 197 12.69 10.58 -12.23
CA MET A 197 12.65 11.89 -12.90
C MET A 197 14.05 12.50 -13.13
N SER A 198 15.10 11.95 -12.50
CA SER A 198 16.48 12.39 -12.71
C SER A 198 17.19 11.66 -13.86
N ARG A 199 16.50 10.71 -14.51
CA ARG A 199 16.96 9.95 -15.68
C ARG A 199 16.38 10.55 -16.95
#